data_AF-A0ABD5LZJ7-F1
#
_entry.id   AF-A0ABD5LZJ7-F1
#
_cell.length_a   1.000
_cell.length_b   1.000
_cell.length_c   1.000
_cell.angle_alpha   90.00
_cell.angle_beta   90.00
_cell.angle_gamma   90.00
#
_symmetry.space_group_name_H-M   'P 1'
#
loop_
_entity.id
_entity.type
_entity.pdbx_description
1 polymer ?
#
loop_
_entity_poly.entity_id
_entity_poly.type
_entity_poly.pdbx_seq_one_letter_code
_entity_poly.pdbx_strand_id
1 'polypeptide(L)'
;MSDGETETFEGYLVLDWRSGEQRQRKTEPDDLAPHQLAIPYSIDVEVPKVTVPTIEAAIEVPEAEVEQSVIEETRNLAEEYEQGDA
;
A
#
# COMPACT_ATOMS: atom_id res chain seq x y z
N MET A 1 -15.65 -10.22 -25.06
CA MET A 1 -14.36 -9.52 -25.13
C MET A 1 -14.25 -8.79 -23.81
N SER A 2 -13.21 -9.08 -23.03
CA SER A 2 -13.03 -8.51 -21.71
C SER A 2 -12.69 -7.03 -21.87
N ASP A 3 -13.48 -6.13 -21.28
CA ASP A 3 -13.13 -4.70 -21.20
C ASP A 3 -12.00 -4.52 -20.16
N GLY A 4 -10.81 -5.02 -20.49
CA GLY A 4 -9.60 -4.83 -19.71
C GLY A 4 -8.95 -3.48 -19.99
N GLU A 5 -8.28 -2.91 -19.00
CA GLU A 5 -7.33 -1.82 -19.21
C GLU A 5 -5.93 -2.43 -19.38
N THR A 6 -5.19 -2.02 -20.40
CA THR A 6 -3.79 -2.42 -20.55
C THR A 6 -2.96 -1.62 -19.58
N GLU A 7 -2.32 -2.29 -18.64
CA GLU A 7 -1.36 -1.68 -17.72
C GLU A 7 0.04 -2.20 -18.03
N THR A 8 1.00 -1.29 -18.16
CA THR A 8 2.40 -1.62 -18.45
C THR A 8 3.20 -1.69 -17.15
N PHE A 9 3.81 -2.84 -16.90
CA PHE A 9 4.69 -3.07 -15.75
C PHE A 9 6.14 -3.03 -16.21
N GLU A 10 6.88 -2.05 -15.69
CA GLU A 10 8.31 -1.89 -15.98
C GLU A 10 9.14 -2.20 -14.73
N GLY A 11 10.35 -2.71 -14.94
CA GLY A 11 11.31 -2.90 -13.87
C GLY A 11 12.51 -3.73 -14.29
N TYR A 12 13.21 -4.24 -13.30
CA TYR A 12 14.46 -4.96 -13.45
C TYR A 12 14.36 -6.32 -12.74
N LEU A 13 14.65 -7.39 -13.47
CA LEU A 13 14.82 -8.73 -12.92
C LEU A 13 16.31 -8.93 -12.62
N VAL A 14 16.63 -9.07 -11.34
CA VAL A 14 17.98 -9.38 -10.86
C VAL A 14 18.12 -10.88 -10.70
N LEU A 15 19.02 -11.48 -11.47
CA LEU A 15 19.35 -12.89 -11.44
C LEU A 15 20.71 -13.08 -10.78
N ASP A 16 20.79 -13.95 -9.76
CA ASP A 16 22.04 -14.38 -9.16
C ASP A 16 22.37 -15.80 -9.62
N TRP A 17 23.35 -15.96 -10.50
CA TRP A 17 23.69 -17.31 -11.03
C TRP A 17 24.51 -18.15 -10.06
N ARG A 18 25.00 -17.57 -8.97
CA ARG A 18 25.76 -18.29 -7.95
C ARG A 18 24.81 -18.95 -6.95
N SER A 19 23.78 -18.23 -6.49
CA SER A 19 22.77 -18.76 -5.57
C SER A 19 21.57 -19.37 -6.28
N GLY A 20 21.33 -19.00 -7.54
CA GLY A 20 20.11 -19.34 -8.29
C GLY A 20 18.91 -18.47 -7.94
N GLU A 21 19.10 -17.43 -7.12
CA GLU A 21 18.01 -16.55 -6.69
C GLU A 21 17.58 -15.56 -7.78
N GLN A 22 16.31 -15.17 -7.72
CA GLN A 22 15.72 -14.18 -8.61
C GLN A 22 14.99 -13.13 -7.76
N ARG A 23 15.23 -11.85 -8.05
CA ARG A 23 14.61 -10.72 -7.34
C ARG A 23 14.12 -9.67 -8.33
N GLN A 24 13.00 -9.03 -8.03
CA GLN A 24 12.46 -7.95 -8.84
C GLN A 24 12.76 -6.60 -8.17
N ARG A 25 13.15 -5.60 -8.96
CA ARG A 25 13.34 -4.22 -8.51
C ARG A 25 12.63 -3.26 -9.46
N LYS A 26 12.00 -2.21 -8.92
CA LYS A 26 11.35 -1.16 -9.73
C LYS A 26 12.38 -0.22 -10.35
N THR A 27 13.47 0.05 -9.64
CA THR A 27 14.56 0.94 -10.08
C THR A 27 15.76 0.15 -10.55
N GLU A 28 16.55 0.76 -11.44
CA GLU A 28 17.80 0.18 -11.92
C GLU A 28 18.77 -0.02 -10.74
N PRO A 29 19.29 -1.24 -10.54
CA PRO A 29 20.27 -1.50 -9.49
C PRO A 29 21.67 -1.00 -9.92
N ASP A 30 22.25 -0.12 -9.11
CA ASP A 30 23.62 0.37 -9.23
C ASP A 30 24.63 -0.46 -8.41
N ASP A 31 24.14 -1.38 -7.58
CA ASP A 31 24.88 -2.15 -6.57
C ASP A 31 25.01 -3.66 -6.88
N LEU A 32 25.14 -4.03 -8.16
CA LEU A 32 25.20 -5.45 -8.54
C LEU A 32 26.54 -6.09 -8.19
N ALA A 33 26.48 -7.26 -7.54
CA ALA A 33 27.66 -8.11 -7.37
C ALA A 33 28.10 -8.74 -8.71
N PRO A 34 29.36 -9.19 -8.86
CA PRO A 34 29.86 -9.75 -10.13
C PRO A 34 29.15 -11.02 -10.62
N HIS A 35 28.37 -11.66 -9.74
CA HIS A 35 27.59 -12.87 -10.02
C HIS A 35 26.10 -12.58 -10.23
N GLN A 36 25.75 -11.30 -10.34
CA GLN A 36 24.40 -10.82 -10.51
C GLN A 36 24.25 -10.12 -11.86
N LEU A 37 23.08 -10.26 -12.47
CA LEU A 37 22.69 -9.61 -13.71
C LEU A 37 21.34 -8.94 -13.52
N ALA A 38 21.21 -7.68 -13.89
CA ALA A 38 19.92 -7.02 -14.00
C ALA A 38 19.45 -7.03 -15.46
N ILE A 39 18.24 -7.51 -15.69
CA ILE A 39 17.59 -7.55 -16.99
C ILE A 39 16.39 -6.59 -16.92
N PRO A 40 16.38 -5.49 -17.70
CA PRO A 40 15.19 -4.65 -17.79
C PRO A 40 14.06 -5.42 -18.48
N TYR A 41 12.85 -5.31 -17.95
CA TYR A 41 11.65 -5.84 -18.57
C TYR A 41 10.56 -4.78 -18.63
N SER A 42 9.70 -4.92 -19.64
CA SER A 42 8.44 -4.20 -19.78
C SER A 42 7.40 -5.23 -20.20
N ILE A 43 6.33 -5.37 -19.42
CA ILE A 43 5.28 -6.36 -19.62
C ILE A 43 3.94 -5.64 -19.63
N ASP A 44 3.21 -5.75 -20.72
CA ASP A 44 1.84 -5.28 -20.82
C ASP A 44 0.90 -6.38 -20.30
N VAL A 45 0.07 -6.04 -19.31
CA VAL A 45 -0.91 -6.94 -18.72
C VAL A 45 -2.30 -6.37 -18.94
N GLU A 46 -3.21 -7.19 -19.46
CA GLU A 46 -4.63 -6.84 -19.51
C GLU A 46 -5.22 -7.01 -18.10
N VAL A 47 -5.39 -5.89 -17.39
CA VAL A 47 -6.01 -5.87 -16.07
C VAL A 47 -7.53 -5.80 -16.23
N PRO A 48 -8.30 -6.76 -15.71
CA PRO A 48 -9.76 -6.70 -15.80
C PRO A 48 -10.27 -5.49 -15.01
N LYS A 49 -11.14 -4.67 -15.63
CA LYS A 49 -11.80 -3.56 -14.94
C LYS A 49 -12.74 -4.10 -13.87
N VAL A 50 -12.30 -4.10 -12.62
CA VAL A 50 -13.17 -4.38 -11.47
C VAL A 50 -13.88 -3.08 -11.11
N THR A 51 -15.12 -2.92 -11.58
CA THR A 51 -16.00 -1.84 -11.11
C THR A 51 -16.40 -2.19 -9.67
N VAL A 52 -15.63 -1.73 -8.69
CA VAL A 52 -16.07 -1.78 -7.29
C VAL A 52 -17.18 -0.75 -7.17
N PRO A 53 -18.43 -1.13 -6.86
CA PRO A 53 -19.45 -0.14 -6.57
C PRO A 53 -19.01 0.59 -5.31
N THR A 54 -18.58 1.84 -5.45
CA THR A 54 -18.46 2.75 -4.32
C THR A 54 -19.87 2.94 -3.77
N ILE A 55 -20.19 2.26 -2.68
CA ILE A 55 -21.40 2.59 -1.92
C ILE A 55 -21.10 3.94 -1.27
N GLU A 56 -21.56 5.03 -1.89
CA GLU A 56 -21.68 6.34 -1.25
C GLU A 56 -22.79 6.26 -0.18
N ALA A 57 -22.60 5.41 0.83
CA ALA A 57 -23.40 5.51 2.03
C ALA A 57 -22.92 6.76 2.75
N ALA A 58 -23.63 7.88 2.53
CA ALA A 58 -23.61 8.98 3.47
C ALA A 58 -24.10 8.43 4.82
N ILE A 59 -23.16 8.05 5.68
CA ILE A 59 -23.46 7.75 7.07
C ILE A 59 -23.66 9.13 7.71
N GLU A 60 -24.91 9.59 7.75
CA GLU A 60 -25.31 10.72 8.61
C GLU A 60 -25.15 10.26 10.06
N VAL A 61 -23.99 10.53 10.65
CA VAL A 61 -23.79 10.37 12.09
C VAL A 61 -24.49 11.53 12.78
N PRO A 62 -25.50 11.30 13.65
CA PRO A 62 -26.17 12.37 14.36
C PRO A 62 -25.17 13.11 15.27
N GLU A 63 -25.18 14.44 15.25
CA GLU A 63 -24.23 15.31 15.99
C GLU A 63 -24.13 14.96 17.49
N ALA A 64 -25.23 14.48 18.09
CA ALA A 64 -25.29 14.09 19.49
C ALA A 64 -24.34 12.93 19.86
N GLU A 65 -24.04 12.01 18.94
CA GLU A 65 -23.09 10.91 19.18
C GLU A 65 -21.64 11.39 19.02
N VAL A 66 -21.40 12.40 18.19
CA VAL A 66 -20.07 13.01 18.00
C VAL A 66 -19.66 13.82 19.23
N GLU A 67 -20.59 14.59 19.82
CA GLU A 67 -20.31 15.37 21.04
C GLU A 67 -19.95 14.47 22.23
N GLN A 68 -20.62 13.33 22.41
CA GLN A 68 -20.29 12.41 23.50
C GLN A 68 -18.92 11.76 23.30
N SER A 69 -18.57 11.39 22.07
CA SER A 69 -17.25 10.81 21.76
C SER A 69 -16.11 11.77 22.06
N VAL A 70 -16.26 13.07 21.75
CA VAL A 70 -15.23 14.08 22.03
C VAL A 70 -15.09 14.35 23.53
N ILE A 71 -16.19 14.34 24.28
CA ILE A 71 -16.16 14.54 25.74
C ILE A 71 -15.47 13.36 26.43
N GLU A 72 -15.77 12.12 26.03
CA GLU A 72 -15.12 10.93 26.58
C GLU A 72 -13.63 10.87 26.24
N GLU A 73 -13.25 11.21 25.00
CA GLU A 73 -11.84 11.25 24.58
C GLU A 73 -11.05 12.30 25.36
N THR A 74 -11.63 13.49 25.59
CA THR A 74 -10.99 14.56 26.37
C THR A 74 -10.86 14.20 27.85
N ARG A 75 -11.84 13.48 28.41
CA ARG A 75 -11.79 13.02 29.80
C ARG A 75 -10.73 11.93 30.01
N ASN A 76 -10.66 10.96 29.12
CA ASN A 76 -9.64 9.91 29.18
C ASN A 76 -8.23 10.51 29.10
N LEU A 77 -8.03 11.50 28.22
CA LEU A 77 -6.74 12.20 28.11
C LEU A 77 -6.35 12.87 29.44
N ALA A 78 -7.31 13.54 30.11
CA ALA A 78 -7.07 14.19 31.39
C ALA A 78 -6.74 13.18 32.51
N GLU A 79 -7.43 12.04 32.55
CA GLU A 79 -7.17 10.97 33.52
C GLU A 79 -5.81 10.26 33.28
N GLU A 80 -5.35 10.21 32.02
CA GLU A 80 -4.02 9.69 31.65
C GLU A 80 -2.88 10.62 32.12
N TYR A 81 -3.09 11.95 32.05
CA TYR A 81 -2.13 12.92 32.59
C TYR A 81 -2.05 12.93 34.12
N GLU A 82 -3.14 12.61 34.84
CA GLU A 82 -3.14 12.54 36.31
C GLU A 82 -2.48 11.26 36.86
N GLN A 83 -2.43 10.16 36.09
CA GLN A 83 -1.78 8.90 36.49
C GLN A 83 -0.30 8.80 36.09
N GLY A 84 0.22 9.78 35.35
CA GLY A 84 1.59 9.80 34.82
C GLY A 84 2.64 10.52 35.65
N ASP A 85 2.31 11.01 36.85
CA ASP A 85 3.27 11.66 37.76
C ASP A 85 3.34 10.89 39.09
N ALA A 86 4.12 9.80 39.09
CA ALA A 86 4.54 9.03 40.26
C ALA A 86 6.05 8.85 40.26
#